data_AF-A0AAU7G4X0-F1
#
_entry.id   AF-A0AAU7G4X0-F1
#
_cell.length_a   1.000
_cell.length_b   1.000
_cell.length_c   1.000
_cell.angle_alpha   90.00
_cell.angle_beta   90.00
_cell.angle_gamma   90.00
#
_symmetry.space_group_name_H-M   'P 1'
#
loop_
_entity.id
_entity.type
_entity.pdbx_description
1 polymer ?
#
loop_
_entity_poly.entity_id
_entity_poly.type
_entity_poly.pdbx_seq_one_letter_code
_entity_poly.pdbx_strand_id
1 'polypeptide(L)' 'MWSQEYQNEYYQMYFDIFKKYPFICGELVWNFADFKTSKGIMRVGGNDKGIFTRDRELKDIAFTLKKRWQQLN' A
#
# COMPACT_ATOMS: atom_id res chain seq x y z
N MET A 1 -15.52 -0.77 7.82
CA MET A 1 -14.53 -0.01 8.62
C MET A 1 -13.21 -0.03 7.87
N TRP A 2 -12.42 1.05 7.90
CA TRP A 2 -11.09 1.08 7.27
C TRP A 2 -10.06 0.61 8.30
N SER A 3 -9.14 -0.28 7.91
CA SER A 3 -8.18 -0.87 8.84
C SER A 3 -6.85 -1.20 8.15
N GLN A 4 -5.80 -1.41 8.95
CA GLN A 4 -4.48 -1.77 8.44
C GLN A 4 -4.46 -3.23 7.95
N GLU A 5 -5.23 -4.10 8.58
CA GLU A 5 -5.43 -5.49 8.17
C GLU A 5 -5.99 -5.57 6.76
N TYR A 6 -7.00 -4.74 6.44
CA TYR A 6 -7.55 -4.70 5.08
C TYR A 6 -6.52 -4.21 4.04
N GLN A 7 -5.65 -3.25 4.41
CA GLN A 7 -4.57 -2.82 3.52
C GLN A 7 -3.60 -3.98 3.23
N ASN A 8 -3.26 -4.79 4.24
CA ASN A 8 -2.45 -5.99 4.07
C ASN A 8 -3.12 -7.01 3.14
N GLU A 9 -4.39 -7.34 3.38
CA GLU A 9 -5.16 -8.30 2.57
C GLU A 9 -5.29 -7.82 1.11
N TYR A 10 -5.58 -6.54 0.90
CA TYR A 10 -5.69 -5.92 -0.42
C TYR A 10 -4.40 -6.13 -1.22
N TYR A 11 -3.25 -5.79 -0.66
CA TYR A 11 -1.98 -5.92 -1.36
C TYR A 11 -1.60 -7.40 -1.56
N GLN A 12 -1.83 -8.27 -0.58
CA GLN A 12 -1.55 -9.69 -0.69
C GLN A 12 -2.29 -10.33 -1.88
N MET A 13 -3.56 -9.99 -2.07
CA MET A 13 -4.35 -10.45 -3.21
C MET A 13 -3.73 -10.03 -4.55
N TYR A 14 -3.28 -8.77 -4.69
CA TYR A 14 -2.62 -8.30 -5.92
C TYR A 14 -1.30 -9.03 -6.16
N PHE A 15 -0.49 -9.25 -5.12
CA PHE A 15 0.77 -9.97 -5.24
C PHE A 15 0.59 -11.40 -5.72
N ASP A 16 -0.47 -12.08 -5.30
CA ASP A 16 -0.78 -13.44 -5.76
C ASP A 16 -1.29 -13.47 -7.19
N ILE A 17 -1.93 -12.40 -7.68
CA ILE A 17 -2.23 -12.22 -9.10
C ILE A 17 -0.95 -11.94 -9.89
N PHE A 18 -0.08 -11.05 -9.43
CA PHE A 18 1.15 -10.70 -10.16
C PHE A 18 2.06 -11.89 -10.41
N LYS A 19 2.16 -12.82 -9.43
CA LYS A 19 2.91 -14.08 -9.59
C LYS A 19 2.36 -15.00 -10.69
N LYS A 20 1.06 -14.92 -11.01
CA LYS A 20 0.42 -15.82 -11.99
C LYS A 20 0.67 -15.41 -13.44
N TYR A 21 1.07 -14.17 -13.68
CA TYR A 21 1.17 -13.60 -15.02
C TYR A 21 2.60 -13.14 -15.31
N PRO A 22 3.43 -13.95 -15.98
CA PRO A 22 4.86 -13.67 -16.19
C PRO A 22 5.17 -12.38 -16.97
N PHE A 23 4.18 -11.81 -17.66
CA PHE A 23 4.33 -10.56 -18.40
C PHE A 23 4.20 -9.30 -17.51
N ILE A 24 3.93 -9.46 -16.21
CA ILE A 24 3.92 -8.34 -15.25
C ILE A 24 5.34 -8.10 -14.73
N CYS A 25 5.95 -7.00 -15.18
CA CYS A 25 7.37 -6.70 -14.94
C CYS A 25 7.62 -5.71 -13.80
N GLY A 26 6.60 -5.26 -13.05
CA GLY A 26 6.80 -4.30 -11.97
C GLY A 26 5.56 -4.04 -11.11
N GLU A 27 5.82 -3.65 -9.87
CA GLU A 27 4.80 -3.31 -8.87
C GLU A 27 5.18 -2.02 -8.14
N LEU A 28 4.50 -0.91 -8.48
CA LEU A 28 4.68 0.38 -7.80
C LEU A 28 3.43 0.71 -6.99
N VAL A 29 3.56 0.76 -5.68
CA VAL A 29 2.44 0.97 -4.75
C VAL A 29 1.96 2.41 -4.73
N TRP A 30 0.68 2.63 -4.45
CA TRP A 30 0.12 3.95 -4.21
C TRP A 30 -0.36 4.09 -2.76
N ASN A 31 0.16 5.02 -1.96
CA ASN A 31 1.27 5.95 -2.19
C ASN A 31 2.43 5.61 -1.25
N PHE A 32 3.61 6.19 -1.47
CA PHE A 32 4.68 6.13 -0.48
C PHE A 32 4.19 6.61 0.89
N ALA A 33 3.65 7.83 1.00
CA ALA A 33 3.18 8.39 2.27
C ALA A 33 1.81 9.05 2.12
N ASP A 34 1.09 9.17 3.23
CA ASP A 34 -0.16 9.93 3.27
C ASP A 34 0.09 11.41 2.90
N PHE A 35 -0.87 12.03 2.20
CA PHE A 35 -0.70 13.39 1.70
C PHE A 35 -1.99 14.20 1.66
N LYS A 36 -1.85 15.53 1.61
CA LYS A 36 -2.99 16.46 1.59
C LYS A 36 -3.68 16.47 0.23
N THR A 37 -5.00 16.58 0.27
CA THR A 37 -5.86 16.74 -0.91
C THR A 37 -6.90 17.83 -0.66
N SER A 38 -7.60 18.26 -1.70
CA SER A 38 -8.80 19.10 -1.54
C SER A 38 -9.85 18.42 -0.67
N LYS A 39 -10.67 19.21 0.01
CA LYS A 39 -11.78 18.70 0.82
C LYS A 39 -12.76 17.90 -0.04
N GLY A 40 -13.26 16.80 0.49
CA GLY A 40 -14.30 15.99 -0.15
C GLY A 40 -14.75 14.86 0.76
N ILE A 41 -15.98 14.37 0.57
CA ILE A 41 -16.58 13.35 1.44
C ILE A 41 -15.81 12.01 1.45
N MET A 42 -15.01 11.76 0.42
CA MET A 42 -14.15 10.57 0.30
C MET A 42 -12.73 10.76 0.88
N ARG A 43 -12.45 11.90 1.53
CA ARG A 43 -11.12 12.28 2.02
C ARG A 43 -11.17 12.54 3.51
N VAL A 44 -10.50 11.71 4.30
CA VAL A 44 -10.44 11.84 5.77
C VAL A 44 -9.30 12.79 6.15
N GLY A 45 -9.45 14.07 5.78
CA GLY A 45 -8.40 15.08 5.99
C GLY A 45 -7.17 14.97 5.06
N GLY A 46 -7.20 14.03 4.11
CA GLY A 46 -6.14 13.74 3.15
C GLY A 46 -6.42 12.51 2.30
N ASN A 47 -5.37 11.97 1.68
CA ASN A 47 -5.33 10.64 1.11
C ASN A 47 -4.50 9.73 2.02
N ASP A 48 -5.16 8.72 2.59
CA ASP A 48 -4.57 7.81 3.57
C ASP A 48 -4.14 6.46 2.98
N LYS A 49 -3.91 6.40 1.66
CA LYS A 49 -3.41 5.21 0.96
C LYS A 49 -1.91 4.97 1.15
N GLY A 50 -1.22 5.80 1.93
CA GLY A 50 0.22 5.70 2.15
C GLY A 50 0.63 4.37 2.78
N ILE A 51 1.82 3.89 2.43
CA ILE A 51 2.55 2.85 3.17
C ILE A 51 3.08 3.39 4.50
N PHE A 52 3.44 4.67 4.48
CA PHE A 52 3.82 5.44 5.64
C PHE A 52 2.75 6.49 5.94
N THR A 53 2.69 6.95 7.19
CA THR A 53 1.97 8.17 7.52
C THR A 53 2.65 9.37 6.87
N ARG A 54 1.98 10.53 6.91
CA ARG A 54 2.57 11.77 6.41
C ARG A 54 3.85 12.15 7.15
N ASP A 55 4.01 11.75 8.41
CA ASP A 55 5.21 12.02 9.20
C ASP A 55 6.27 10.91 9.08
N ARG A 56 6.05 9.98 8.15
CA ARG A 56 6.95 8.85 7.80
C ARG A 56 7.00 7.77 8.88
N GLU A 57 6.00 7.74 9.75
CA GLU A 57 5.75 6.61 10.64
C GLU A 57 5.23 5.42 9.84
N LEU A 58 5.56 4.22 10.32
CA LEU A 58 5.22 2.96 9.66
C LEU A 58 3.74 2.63 9.85
N LYS A 59 3.09 2.15 8.78
CA LYS A 59 1.89 1.31 8.87
C LYS A 59 2.29 -0.16 8.72
N ASP A 60 1.41 -1.07 9.11
CA ASP A 60 1.65 -2.52 9.09
C ASP A 60 2.06 -3.04 7.70
N ILE A 61 1.47 -2.47 6.64
CA ILE A 61 1.79 -2.81 5.25
C ILE A 61 3.26 -2.62 4.89
N ALA A 62 3.98 -1.72 5.58
CA ALA A 62 5.41 -1.52 5.35
C ALA A 62 6.21 -2.80 5.63
N PHE A 63 5.83 -3.58 6.65
CA PHE A 63 6.47 -4.85 6.97
C PHE A 63 6.14 -5.93 5.93
N THR A 64 4.89 -5.98 5.45
CA THR A 64 4.45 -6.89 4.39
C THR A 64 5.22 -6.63 3.09
N LEU A 65 5.33 -5.36 2.67
CA LEU A 65 6.09 -4.96 1.48
C LEU A 65 7.58 -5.27 1.62
N LYS A 66 8.18 -4.93 2.77
CA LYS A 66 9.59 -5.24 3.05
C LYS A 66 9.87 -6.72 2.87
N LYS A 67 9.06 -7.60 3.48
CA LYS A 67 9.21 -9.06 3.35
C LYS A 67 9.12 -9.51 1.90
N ARG A 68 8.12 -9.03 1.15
CA ARG A 68 7.92 -9.42 -0.26
C ARG A 68 9.08 -8.96 -1.14
N TRP A 69 9.43 -7.68 -1.10
CA TRP A 69 10.45 -7.12 -2.00
C TRP A 69 11.84 -7.69 -1.74
N GLN A 70 12.15 -8.04 -0.48
CA GLN A 70 13.38 -8.76 -0.16
C GLN A 70 13.42 -10.21 -0.71
N GLN A 71 12.27 -10.81 -1.00
CA GLN A 71 12.16 -12.16 -1.59
C GLN A 71 12.12 -12.16 -3.12
N LEU A 72 11.97 -10.99 -3.76
CA LEU A 72 11.98 -10.84 -5.21
C LEU A 72 13.40 -10.63 -5.78
N ASN A 73 14.37 -10.35 -4.90
CA ASN A 73 15.81 -10.25 -5.22
C ASN A 73 16.51 -11.58 -4.97
#